data_AF-A0A1J0R5U5-F1
#
_entry.id   AF-A0A1J0R5U5-F1
#
_cell.length_a   1.000
_cell.length_b   1.000
_cell.length_c   1.000
_cell.angle_alpha   90.00
_cell.angle_beta   90.00
_cell.angle_gamma   90.00
#
_symmetry.space_group_name_H-M   'P 1'
#
loop_
_entity.id
_entity.type
_entity.pdbx_description
1 polymer ?
#
loop_
_entity_poly.entity_id
_entity_poly.type
_entity_poly.pdbx_seq_one_letter_code
_entity_poly.pdbx_strand_id
1 'polypeptide(L)'
;MQKLFVVASMLFSVTNTEAAQDDNAAAFAALCMAYGLKDAADADTIKPPLPSKESLLEPIQNLNISTATDSYFNKKDEDFAAETGQSKTDKIAAWLKANQEITAKAGSKPGSKPYARAPPTHDRNVANDKISFFLVQAVSAGETYETQKKAAEAAVAKAKAEILEAVYGKGKNSFDPSGFDTTKTNNCGQGTTGGAGVGKSIANDLLCLCTTSAAGSNQVCGGTAVSTNLASGRPQNTHLTEVTNNCKKDKFRPKLTPELIQAAIHTVMAQIGANPGTQSDGHQMYVLGKATGSGCTGADNEQCVNYKGQLTGSGNGVPWMTKMFEAAETLQAGSSAISEARTLQRHIENLAAAARAAYFEAMNPRPATPATTTGTRPTTADDKTDCSTQQTNTTCKPPCKWEAKGNSGTCKLDETQVTKQAKEVGTKEDAKKDEKCKGKEEKECKSPDCKWENNACKDFSSILNKKILLITAVFVSLIEFWH
;
A
#
# COMPACT_ATOMS: atom_id res chain seq x y z
N MET A 1 -19.39 31.67 -12.81
CA MET A 1 -20.39 30.84 -13.50
C MET A 1 -20.26 29.40 -13.02
N GLN A 2 -21.14 29.00 -12.12
CA GLN A 2 -21.15 27.73 -11.40
C GLN A 2 -22.00 26.74 -12.20
N LYS A 3 -21.43 25.65 -12.69
CA LYS A 3 -22.15 24.64 -13.48
C LYS A 3 -22.90 23.71 -12.52
N LEU A 4 -24.21 23.91 -12.43
CA LEU A 4 -25.17 23.03 -11.78
C LEU A 4 -25.27 21.74 -12.59
N PHE A 5 -24.95 20.59 -12.00
CA PHE A 5 -25.31 19.28 -12.55
C PHE A 5 -26.73 18.95 -12.08
N VAL A 6 -27.67 18.86 -13.02
CA VAL A 6 -29.03 18.38 -12.77
C VAL A 6 -29.02 16.86 -12.89
N VAL A 7 -29.26 16.16 -11.79
CA VAL A 7 -29.54 14.73 -11.77
C VAL A 7 -31.03 14.55 -12.09
N ALA A 8 -31.34 14.01 -13.26
CA ALA A 8 -32.70 13.70 -13.67
C ALA A 8 -33.12 12.34 -13.06
N SER A 9 -33.96 12.38 -12.03
CA SER A 9 -34.62 11.19 -11.49
C SER A 9 -35.79 10.80 -12.37
N MET A 10 -35.68 9.70 -13.12
CA MET A 10 -36.83 9.09 -13.82
C MET A 10 -37.71 8.35 -12.80
N LEU A 11 -38.92 8.86 -12.58
CA LEU A 11 -40.00 8.16 -11.88
C LEU A 11 -40.79 7.35 -12.92
N PHE A 12 -40.71 6.02 -12.85
CA PHE A 12 -41.61 5.13 -13.59
C PHE A 12 -42.86 4.89 -12.73
N SER A 13 -44.02 5.29 -13.22
CA SER A 13 -45.33 4.96 -12.65
C SER A 13 -45.75 3.57 -13.12
N VAL A 14 -46.04 2.65 -12.18
CA VAL A 14 -46.57 1.31 -12.49
C VAL A 14 -48.09 1.30 -12.22
N THR A 15 -48.86 0.92 -13.23
CA THR A 15 -50.30 0.62 -13.10
C THR A 15 -50.51 -0.87 -12.82
N ASN A 16 -51.30 -1.20 -11.80
CA ASN A 16 -51.68 -2.57 -11.42
C ASN A 16 -52.82 -3.10 -12.29
N THR A 17 -52.72 -4.35 -12.78
CA THR A 17 -53.72 -5.44 -12.63
C THR A 17 -53.29 -6.70 -13.42
N GLU A 18 -53.56 -7.88 -12.86
CA GLU A 18 -53.09 -9.26 -13.18
C GLU A 18 -51.83 -9.64 -12.38
N ALA A 19 -51.88 -10.72 -11.59
CA ALA A 19 -50.64 -11.34 -11.16
C ALA A 19 -49.94 -11.89 -12.42
N ALA A 20 -48.62 -11.72 -12.56
CA ALA A 20 -47.68 -12.85 -12.73
C ALA A 20 -46.45 -12.60 -13.64
N GLN A 21 -46.38 -11.53 -14.45
CA GLN A 21 -45.18 -11.21 -15.23
C GLN A 21 -44.29 -10.23 -14.46
N ASP A 22 -43.03 -10.62 -14.23
CA ASP A 22 -41.96 -9.71 -13.78
C ASP A 22 -42.05 -9.14 -12.36
N ASP A 23 -42.90 -9.67 -11.49
CA ASP A 23 -43.02 -9.23 -10.07
C ASP A 23 -41.68 -9.24 -9.31
N ASN A 24 -40.74 -10.09 -9.71
CA ASN A 24 -39.40 -10.14 -9.14
C ASN A 24 -38.31 -9.60 -10.08
N ALA A 25 -38.63 -8.94 -11.19
CA ALA A 25 -37.63 -8.53 -12.18
C ALA A 25 -36.54 -7.63 -11.60
N ALA A 26 -36.88 -6.69 -10.70
CA ALA A 26 -35.89 -5.83 -10.05
C ALA A 26 -34.99 -6.61 -9.08
N ALA A 27 -35.58 -7.47 -8.24
CA ALA A 27 -34.85 -8.37 -7.35
C ALA A 27 -33.95 -9.36 -8.11
N PHE A 28 -34.45 -9.87 -9.24
CA PHE A 28 -33.74 -10.77 -10.13
C PHE A 28 -32.55 -10.06 -10.79
N ALA A 29 -32.76 -8.85 -11.32
CA ALA A 29 -31.68 -8.06 -11.90
C ALA A 29 -30.58 -7.75 -10.87
N ALA A 30 -30.95 -7.48 -9.61
CA ALA A 30 -30.01 -7.30 -8.50
C ALA A 30 -29.20 -8.58 -8.21
N LEU A 31 -29.86 -9.73 -8.08
CA LEU A 31 -29.18 -11.01 -7.88
C LEU A 31 -28.31 -11.40 -9.10
N CYS A 32 -28.75 -11.10 -10.32
CA CYS A 32 -27.95 -11.33 -11.53
C CYS A 32 -26.67 -10.48 -11.54
N MET A 33 -26.71 -9.24 -11.01
CA MET A 33 -25.51 -8.42 -10.87
C MET A 33 -24.51 -9.09 -9.91
N ALA A 34 -24.97 -9.55 -8.75
CA ALA A 34 -24.13 -10.25 -7.78
C ALA A 34 -23.62 -11.60 -8.32
N TYR A 35 -24.48 -12.38 -8.98
CA TYR A 35 -24.14 -13.66 -9.61
C TYR A 35 -23.08 -13.50 -10.71
N GLY A 36 -23.19 -12.43 -11.52
CA GLY A 36 -22.27 -12.14 -12.61
C GLY A 36 -20.85 -11.77 -12.18
N LEU A 37 -20.62 -11.45 -10.89
CA LEU A 37 -19.26 -11.13 -10.39
C LEU A 37 -18.28 -12.29 -10.56
N LYS A 38 -18.75 -13.53 -10.62
CA LYS A 38 -17.90 -14.70 -10.92
C LYS A 38 -17.25 -14.63 -12.30
N ASP A 39 -17.84 -13.87 -13.22
CA ASP A 39 -17.38 -13.69 -14.60
C ASP A 39 -16.74 -12.30 -14.82
N ALA A 40 -16.55 -11.52 -13.74
CA ALA A 40 -15.92 -10.21 -13.81
C ALA A 40 -14.50 -10.31 -14.38
N ALA A 41 -14.08 -9.29 -15.11
CA ALA A 41 -12.71 -9.21 -15.59
C ALA A 41 -11.75 -9.07 -14.40
N ASP A 42 -10.54 -9.61 -14.55
CA ASP A 42 -9.51 -9.55 -13.52
C ASP A 42 -9.27 -8.13 -13.02
N ALA A 43 -9.04 -8.01 -11.71
CA ALA A 43 -8.69 -6.76 -11.09
C ALA A 43 -7.40 -6.22 -11.71
N ASP A 44 -7.37 -4.93 -12.04
CA ASP A 44 -6.18 -4.25 -12.60
C ASP A 44 -5.12 -3.91 -11.53
N THR A 45 -5.24 -4.49 -10.33
CA THR A 45 -4.53 -4.05 -9.12
C THR A 45 -3.00 -4.05 -9.29
N ILE A 46 -2.45 -4.89 -10.16
CA ILE A 46 -0.99 -5.03 -10.38
C ILE A 46 -0.52 -4.33 -11.67
N LYS A 47 -1.25 -3.35 -12.23
CA LYS A 47 -0.81 -2.63 -13.43
C LYS A 47 -0.24 -1.23 -13.14
N PRO A 48 0.96 -0.87 -13.64
CA PRO A 48 1.89 -1.72 -14.40
C PRO A 48 2.51 -2.82 -13.51
N PRO A 49 2.96 -3.94 -14.12
CA PRO A 49 3.56 -5.05 -13.38
C PRO A 49 4.68 -4.60 -12.46
N LEU A 50 4.66 -5.09 -11.23
CA LEU A 50 5.70 -4.86 -10.24
C LEU A 50 6.96 -5.66 -10.61
N PRO A 51 8.16 -5.04 -10.69
CA PRO A 51 9.41 -5.74 -11.01
C PRO A 51 9.74 -6.82 -9.97
N SER A 52 10.72 -7.69 -10.27
CA SER A 52 11.24 -8.60 -9.26
C SER A 52 12.10 -7.83 -8.25
N LYS A 53 12.15 -8.32 -7.00
CA LYS A 53 13.06 -7.80 -5.97
C LYS A 53 14.50 -7.79 -6.48
N GLU A 54 14.91 -8.87 -7.15
CA GLU A 54 16.27 -9.02 -7.69
C GLU A 54 16.59 -7.92 -8.70
N SER A 55 15.65 -7.62 -9.62
CA SER A 55 15.83 -6.54 -10.60
C SER A 55 15.92 -5.16 -9.96
N LEU A 56 15.25 -4.93 -8.82
CA LEU A 56 15.33 -3.66 -8.10
C LEU A 56 16.64 -3.49 -7.34
N LEU A 57 17.20 -4.58 -6.80
CA LEU A 57 18.44 -4.56 -6.03
C LEU A 57 19.69 -4.63 -6.90
N GLU A 58 19.61 -5.22 -8.10
CA GLU A 58 20.74 -5.42 -9.00
C GLU A 58 21.58 -4.13 -9.21
N PRO A 59 20.99 -2.94 -9.48
CA PRO A 59 21.80 -1.75 -9.74
C PRO A 59 22.68 -1.35 -8.55
N ILE A 60 22.15 -1.38 -7.33
CA ILE A 60 22.89 -1.00 -6.12
C ILE A 60 23.91 -2.07 -5.71
N GLN A 61 23.57 -3.35 -5.89
CA GLN A 61 24.50 -4.48 -5.69
C GLN A 61 25.71 -4.37 -6.63
N ASN A 62 25.47 -4.11 -7.92
CA ASN A 62 26.55 -3.97 -8.90
C ASN A 62 27.45 -2.77 -8.59
N LEU A 63 26.88 -1.64 -8.14
CA LEU A 63 27.66 -0.48 -7.69
C LEU A 63 28.49 -0.76 -6.44
N ASN A 64 27.97 -1.60 -5.53
CA ASN A 64 28.72 -2.05 -4.36
C ASN A 64 29.95 -2.87 -4.77
N ILE A 65 29.77 -3.83 -5.69
CA ILE A 65 30.89 -4.62 -6.27
C ILE A 65 31.89 -3.72 -7.01
N SER A 66 31.40 -2.72 -7.73
CA SER A 66 32.24 -1.80 -8.52
C SER A 66 33.17 -0.95 -7.65
N THR A 67 32.75 -0.67 -6.42
CA THR A 67 33.48 0.17 -5.45
C THR A 67 34.16 -0.63 -4.34
N ALA A 68 33.89 -1.93 -4.25
CA ALA A 68 34.43 -2.81 -3.22
C ALA A 68 35.97 -2.80 -3.19
N THR A 69 36.50 -3.14 -2.02
CA THR A 69 37.93 -3.37 -1.82
C THR A 69 38.43 -4.46 -2.77
N ASP A 70 39.72 -4.44 -3.10
CA ASP A 70 40.28 -5.45 -3.99
C ASP A 70 40.25 -6.83 -3.33
N SER A 71 40.36 -6.89 -2.01
CA SER A 71 40.20 -8.12 -1.23
C SER A 71 38.78 -8.68 -1.37
N TYR A 72 37.74 -7.87 -1.12
CA TYR A 72 36.36 -8.30 -1.26
C TYR A 72 36.06 -8.72 -2.70
N PHE A 73 36.45 -7.90 -3.68
CA PHE A 73 36.20 -8.18 -5.10
C PHE A 73 36.85 -9.49 -5.57
N ASN A 74 38.08 -9.76 -5.14
CA ASN A 74 38.83 -10.93 -5.61
C ASN A 74 38.49 -12.22 -4.88
N LYS A 75 38.14 -12.15 -3.58
CA LYS A 75 38.01 -13.35 -2.73
C LYS A 75 36.89 -13.32 -1.69
N LYS A 76 36.02 -12.30 -1.71
CA LYS A 76 34.88 -12.13 -0.79
C LYS A 76 35.25 -12.07 0.70
N ASP A 77 36.49 -11.66 0.99
CA ASP A 77 37.02 -11.54 2.35
C ASP A 77 36.74 -12.76 3.24
N GLU A 78 36.12 -12.54 4.41
CA GLU A 78 35.90 -13.56 5.43
C GLU A 78 34.68 -14.47 5.13
N ASP A 79 33.86 -14.15 4.12
CA ASP A 79 32.66 -14.93 3.78
C ASP A 79 32.97 -16.37 3.37
N PHE A 80 34.21 -16.66 2.95
CA PHE A 80 34.68 -18.00 2.61
C PHE A 80 35.66 -18.59 3.64
N ALA A 81 35.67 -18.06 4.88
CA ALA A 81 36.56 -18.53 5.94
C ALA A 81 36.26 -19.98 6.37
N ALA A 82 34.98 -20.38 6.38
CA ALA A 82 34.55 -21.74 6.75
C ALA A 82 34.79 -22.80 5.65
N GLU A 83 35.12 -22.38 4.44
CA GLU A 83 35.39 -23.27 3.31
C GLU A 83 36.85 -23.75 3.33
N THR A 84 37.10 -24.99 2.89
CA THR A 84 38.45 -25.56 2.82
C THR A 84 38.70 -26.27 1.49
N GLY A 85 39.98 -26.45 1.14
CA GLY A 85 40.40 -27.19 -0.04
C GLY A 85 39.81 -26.66 -1.36
N GLN A 86 39.48 -27.58 -2.27
CA GLN A 86 38.98 -27.26 -3.61
C GLN A 86 37.67 -26.46 -3.59
N SER A 87 36.76 -26.73 -2.65
CA SER A 87 35.49 -25.99 -2.49
C SER A 87 35.73 -24.48 -2.33
N LYS A 88 36.72 -24.10 -1.51
CA LYS A 88 37.09 -22.69 -1.31
C LYS A 88 37.62 -22.08 -2.60
N THR A 89 38.52 -22.78 -3.28
CA THR A 89 39.11 -22.33 -4.55
C THR A 89 38.04 -22.11 -5.61
N ASP A 90 37.10 -23.05 -5.75
CA ASP A 90 36.00 -22.97 -6.73
C ASP A 90 35.06 -21.81 -6.42
N LYS A 91 34.71 -21.58 -5.13
CA LYS A 91 33.88 -20.45 -4.70
C LYS A 91 34.55 -19.10 -4.95
N ILE A 92 35.84 -18.97 -4.65
CA ILE A 92 36.62 -17.77 -4.95
C ILE A 92 36.67 -17.51 -6.46
N ALA A 93 36.94 -18.55 -7.26
CA ALA A 93 37.00 -18.43 -8.72
C ALA A 93 35.64 -18.02 -9.31
N ALA A 94 34.55 -18.62 -8.84
CA ALA A 94 33.19 -18.28 -9.25
C ALA A 94 32.82 -16.83 -8.87
N TRP A 95 33.18 -16.41 -7.66
CA TRP A 95 32.96 -15.04 -7.18
C TRP A 95 33.72 -14.00 -8.01
N LEU A 96 35.02 -14.21 -8.23
CA LEU A 96 35.84 -13.33 -9.05
C LEU A 96 35.27 -13.25 -10.48
N LYS A 97 34.88 -14.39 -11.06
CA LYS A 97 34.28 -14.43 -12.40
C LYS A 97 33.00 -13.60 -12.48
N ALA A 98 32.07 -13.80 -11.54
CA ALA A 98 30.81 -13.04 -11.50
C ALA A 98 31.05 -11.53 -11.37
N ASN A 99 32.01 -11.13 -10.54
CA ASN A 99 32.39 -9.74 -10.35
C ASN A 99 33.05 -9.12 -11.59
N GLN A 100 33.87 -9.90 -12.30
CA GLN A 100 34.43 -9.49 -13.59
C GLN A 100 33.34 -9.30 -14.66
N GLU A 101 32.34 -10.19 -14.70
CA GLU A 101 31.19 -10.06 -15.60
C GLU A 101 30.37 -8.79 -15.30
N ILE A 102 30.13 -8.48 -14.01
CA ILE A 102 29.46 -7.24 -13.60
C ILE A 102 30.23 -6.01 -14.11
N THR A 103 31.55 -5.97 -13.90
CA THR A 103 32.36 -4.79 -14.25
C THR A 103 32.65 -4.65 -15.73
N ALA A 104 32.52 -5.75 -16.49
CA ALA A 104 32.60 -5.76 -17.94
C ALA A 104 31.25 -5.46 -18.63
N LYS A 105 30.13 -5.47 -17.89
CA LYS A 105 28.78 -5.27 -18.44
C LYS A 105 28.72 -3.99 -19.28
N ALA A 106 28.30 -4.12 -20.54
CA ALA A 106 28.08 -2.98 -21.42
C ALA A 106 26.80 -2.24 -21.04
N GLY A 107 26.82 -0.92 -21.09
CA GLY A 107 25.64 -0.07 -20.91
C GLY A 107 24.92 0.22 -22.22
N SER A 108 23.81 0.95 -22.14
CA SER A 108 22.99 1.30 -23.30
C SER A 108 23.70 2.23 -24.30
N LYS A 109 24.73 2.96 -23.87
CA LYS A 109 25.55 3.79 -24.77
C LYS A 109 26.74 2.97 -25.27
N PRO A 110 27.07 3.02 -26.58
CA PRO A 110 28.24 2.33 -27.13
C PRO A 110 29.51 2.65 -26.31
N GLY A 111 30.23 1.61 -25.92
CA GLY A 111 31.47 1.72 -25.13
C GLY A 111 31.29 2.04 -23.65
N SER A 112 30.07 2.31 -23.17
CA SER A 112 29.83 2.58 -21.74
C SER A 112 29.91 1.30 -20.90
N LYS A 113 30.57 1.39 -19.74
CA LYS A 113 30.63 0.33 -18.72
C LYS A 113 30.03 0.87 -17.42
N PRO A 114 28.71 0.78 -17.21
CA PRO A 114 28.00 1.45 -16.11
C PRO A 114 28.39 0.99 -14.71
N TYR A 115 29.16 -0.09 -14.60
CA TYR A 115 29.62 -0.73 -13.36
C TYR A 115 31.13 -1.03 -13.42
N ALA A 116 31.91 -0.28 -14.21
CA ALA A 116 33.37 -0.44 -14.23
C ALA A 116 33.95 -0.26 -12.81
N ARG A 117 35.06 -0.96 -12.50
CA ARG A 117 35.75 -0.76 -11.22
C ARG A 117 36.20 0.68 -11.06
N ALA A 118 35.84 1.28 -9.91
CA ALA A 118 36.38 2.57 -9.52
C ALA A 118 37.89 2.45 -9.25
N PRO A 119 38.70 3.49 -9.60
CA PRO A 119 40.13 3.51 -9.31
C PRO A 119 40.43 3.30 -7.81
N PRO A 120 41.55 2.68 -7.42
CA PRO A 120 41.89 2.41 -6.03
C PRO A 120 42.33 3.67 -5.27
N THR A 121 41.37 4.56 -5.00
CA THR A 121 41.55 5.85 -4.31
C THR A 121 40.82 5.89 -2.97
N HIS A 122 41.08 6.92 -2.16
CA HIS A 122 40.27 7.20 -0.96
C HIS A 122 38.79 7.39 -1.29
N ASP A 123 38.49 8.09 -2.39
CA ASP A 123 37.10 8.34 -2.84
C ASP A 123 36.36 7.03 -3.17
N ARG A 124 37.05 5.98 -3.67
CA ARG A 124 36.46 4.64 -3.84
C ARG A 124 35.99 4.06 -2.52
N ASN A 125 36.82 4.12 -1.47
CA ASN A 125 36.48 3.56 -0.16
C ASN A 125 35.29 4.31 0.45
N VAL A 126 35.30 5.65 0.40
CA VAL A 126 34.18 6.49 0.89
C VAL A 126 32.88 6.19 0.12
N ALA A 127 32.97 5.99 -1.20
CA ALA A 127 31.81 5.60 -1.98
C ALA A 127 31.31 4.20 -1.61
N ASN A 128 32.21 3.23 -1.39
CA ASN A 128 31.83 1.88 -0.99
C ASN A 128 31.11 1.85 0.37
N ASP A 129 31.55 2.63 1.35
CA ASP A 129 30.89 2.73 2.66
C ASP A 129 29.45 3.26 2.52
N LYS A 130 29.28 4.35 1.75
CA LYS A 130 27.95 4.92 1.45
C LYS A 130 27.06 3.94 0.70
N ILE A 131 27.58 3.30 -0.35
CA ILE A 131 26.84 2.36 -1.19
C ILE A 131 26.45 1.12 -0.39
N SER A 132 27.34 0.59 0.45
CA SER A 132 27.06 -0.53 1.36
C SER A 132 25.93 -0.18 2.33
N PHE A 133 25.96 1.01 2.92
CA PHE A 133 24.89 1.48 3.80
C PHE A 133 23.53 1.59 3.08
N PHE A 134 23.51 2.13 1.85
CA PHE A 134 22.30 2.16 1.04
C PHE A 134 21.84 0.77 0.61
N LEU A 135 22.78 -0.15 0.33
CA LEU A 135 22.47 -1.52 -0.06
C LEU A 135 21.76 -2.27 1.07
N VAL A 136 22.21 -2.11 2.31
CA VAL A 136 21.55 -2.72 3.48
C VAL A 136 20.10 -2.25 3.60
N GLN A 137 19.86 -0.94 3.46
CA GLN A 137 18.51 -0.39 3.47
C GLN A 137 17.66 -0.90 2.30
N ALA A 138 18.24 -0.96 1.09
CA ALA A 138 17.56 -1.45 -0.09
C ALA A 138 17.17 -2.93 0.05
N VAL A 139 18.06 -3.78 0.58
CA VAL A 139 17.78 -5.20 0.84
C VAL A 139 16.61 -5.35 1.82
N SER A 140 16.63 -4.62 2.94
CA SER A 140 15.54 -4.65 3.92
C SER A 140 14.21 -4.19 3.31
N ALA A 141 14.20 -3.07 2.58
CA ALA A 141 13.02 -2.60 1.85
C ALA A 141 12.56 -3.61 0.77
N GLY A 142 13.50 -4.32 0.14
CA GLY A 142 13.25 -5.35 -0.86
C GLY A 142 12.54 -6.59 -0.29
N GLU A 143 12.80 -6.96 0.96
CA GLU A 143 12.10 -8.05 1.64
C GLU A 143 10.64 -7.69 1.93
N THR A 144 10.40 -6.49 2.45
CA THR A 144 9.04 -5.98 2.64
C THR A 144 8.31 -5.84 1.31
N TYR A 145 8.97 -5.31 0.28
CA TYR A 145 8.43 -5.18 -1.07
C TYR A 145 7.92 -6.52 -1.61
N GLU A 146 8.74 -7.57 -1.51
CA GLU A 146 8.40 -8.90 -2.01
C GLU A 146 7.22 -9.51 -1.23
N THR A 147 7.16 -9.26 0.09
CA THR A 147 6.04 -9.68 0.94
C THR A 147 4.74 -9.00 0.50
N GLN A 148 4.76 -7.69 0.29
CA GLN A 148 3.58 -6.92 -0.14
C GLN A 148 3.14 -7.28 -1.56
N LYS A 149 4.10 -7.51 -2.48
CA LYS A 149 3.81 -7.99 -3.83
C LYS A 149 3.05 -9.32 -3.79
N LYS A 150 3.55 -10.30 -3.02
CA LYS A 150 2.89 -11.61 -2.87
C LYS A 150 1.51 -11.50 -2.20
N ALA A 151 1.38 -10.64 -1.20
CA ALA A 151 0.10 -10.40 -0.53
C ALA A 151 -0.95 -9.86 -1.51
N ALA A 152 -0.57 -8.91 -2.37
CA ALA A 152 -1.46 -8.36 -3.40
C ALA A 152 -1.89 -9.42 -4.44
N GLU A 153 -0.95 -10.26 -4.91
CA GLU A 153 -1.23 -11.35 -5.84
C GLU A 153 -2.18 -12.39 -5.22
N ALA A 154 -1.92 -12.80 -3.98
CA ALA A 154 -2.75 -13.75 -3.24
C ALA A 154 -4.16 -13.22 -2.97
N ALA A 155 -4.30 -11.92 -2.67
CA ALA A 155 -5.58 -11.29 -2.41
C ALA A 155 -6.54 -11.39 -3.62
N VAL A 156 -6.05 -11.19 -4.85
CA VAL A 156 -6.90 -11.31 -6.06
C VAL A 156 -7.42 -12.74 -6.22
N ALA A 157 -6.57 -13.74 -6.04
CA ALA A 157 -6.97 -15.15 -6.15
C ALA A 157 -7.97 -15.54 -5.04
N LYS A 158 -7.71 -15.09 -3.81
CA LYS A 158 -8.57 -15.35 -2.65
C LYS A 158 -9.95 -14.70 -2.82
N ALA A 159 -10.02 -13.43 -3.23
CA ALA A 159 -11.29 -12.75 -3.45
C ALA A 159 -12.16 -13.44 -4.52
N LYS A 160 -11.55 -13.96 -5.59
CA LYS A 160 -12.28 -14.76 -6.59
C LYS A 160 -12.84 -16.06 -6.00
N ALA A 161 -12.07 -16.75 -5.16
CA ALA A 161 -12.56 -17.93 -4.47
C ALA A 161 -13.72 -17.59 -3.52
N GLU A 162 -13.62 -16.48 -2.78
CA GLU A 162 -14.68 -16.00 -1.89
C GLU A 162 -15.96 -15.64 -2.68
N ILE A 163 -15.84 -14.99 -3.85
CA ILE A 163 -16.97 -14.74 -4.75
C ILE A 163 -17.62 -16.05 -5.21
N LEU A 164 -16.82 -17.06 -5.59
CA LEU A 164 -17.36 -18.37 -5.98
C LEU A 164 -18.10 -19.06 -4.84
N GLU A 165 -17.58 -18.97 -3.61
CA GLU A 165 -18.26 -19.49 -2.43
C GLU A 165 -19.56 -18.74 -2.13
N ALA A 166 -19.61 -17.42 -2.31
CA ALA A 166 -20.84 -16.66 -2.19
C ALA A 166 -21.87 -17.07 -3.26
N VAL A 167 -21.40 -17.32 -4.49
CA VAL A 167 -22.26 -17.69 -5.61
C VAL A 167 -22.81 -19.11 -5.47
N TYR A 168 -21.99 -20.07 -5.07
CA TYR A 168 -22.33 -21.50 -5.11
C TYR A 168 -22.51 -22.17 -3.75
N GLY A 169 -22.03 -21.53 -2.68
CA GLY A 169 -22.08 -22.02 -1.31
C GLY A 169 -20.68 -22.24 -0.73
N LYS A 170 -20.60 -22.29 0.60
CA LYS A 170 -19.35 -22.42 1.36
C LYS A 170 -18.48 -23.58 0.85
N GLY A 171 -17.22 -23.28 0.54
CA GLY A 171 -16.24 -24.25 0.04
C GLY A 171 -16.54 -24.83 -1.36
N LYS A 172 -17.43 -24.20 -2.15
CA LYS A 172 -17.80 -24.66 -3.50
C LYS A 172 -17.33 -23.67 -4.57
N ASN A 173 -16.91 -24.22 -5.71
CA ASN A 173 -16.58 -23.47 -6.93
C ASN A 173 -17.60 -23.68 -8.06
N SER A 174 -18.62 -24.50 -7.81
CA SER A 174 -19.69 -24.86 -8.73
C SER A 174 -20.93 -25.24 -7.93
N PHE A 175 -22.11 -25.10 -8.54
CA PHE A 175 -23.37 -25.37 -7.85
C PHE A 175 -23.53 -26.87 -7.56
N ASP A 176 -23.71 -27.20 -6.28
CA ASP A 176 -23.97 -28.55 -5.81
C ASP A 176 -25.48 -28.72 -5.57
N PRO A 177 -26.20 -29.46 -6.43
CA PRO A 177 -27.65 -29.60 -6.29
C PRO A 177 -28.06 -30.33 -5.01
N SER A 178 -27.17 -31.13 -4.40
CA SER A 178 -27.48 -31.84 -3.15
C SER A 178 -27.63 -30.91 -1.95
N GLY A 179 -27.08 -29.70 -2.03
CA GLY A 179 -27.21 -28.68 -0.98
C GLY A 179 -28.53 -27.89 -1.04
N PHE A 180 -29.36 -28.11 -2.06
CA PHE A 180 -30.64 -27.46 -2.28
C PHE A 180 -31.77 -28.50 -2.18
N ASP A 181 -32.60 -28.39 -1.15
CA ASP A 181 -33.69 -29.34 -0.92
C ASP A 181 -34.67 -29.31 -2.12
N THR A 182 -35.29 -30.45 -2.41
CA THR A 182 -36.33 -30.53 -3.45
C THR A 182 -37.59 -29.74 -3.09
N THR A 183 -37.70 -29.29 -1.84
CA THR A 183 -38.74 -28.38 -1.35
C THR A 183 -38.15 -27.01 -1.03
N LYS A 184 -38.91 -25.95 -1.27
CA LYS A 184 -38.46 -24.57 -1.03
C LYS A 184 -38.48 -24.15 0.45
N THR A 185 -39.17 -24.89 1.31
CA THR A 185 -39.42 -24.50 2.71
C THR A 185 -38.16 -24.10 3.48
N ASN A 186 -37.12 -24.94 3.45
CA ASN A 186 -35.90 -24.70 4.20
C ASN A 186 -34.95 -23.72 3.48
N ASN A 187 -34.82 -23.84 2.17
CA ASN A 187 -33.89 -23.06 1.35
C ASN A 187 -34.37 -21.64 1.05
N CYS A 188 -35.68 -21.41 0.96
CA CYS A 188 -36.29 -20.12 0.60
C CYS A 188 -37.04 -19.47 1.77
N GLY A 189 -37.44 -20.26 2.76
CA GLY A 189 -38.05 -19.82 4.01
C GLY A 189 -39.58 -19.81 3.96
N GLN A 190 -40.20 -20.80 4.61
CA GLN A 190 -41.66 -20.88 4.78
C GLN A 190 -42.16 -19.99 5.91
N GLY A 191 -43.43 -19.57 5.79
CA GLY A 191 -44.12 -18.74 6.76
C GLY A 191 -43.44 -17.39 6.96
N THR A 192 -43.67 -16.81 8.13
CA THR A 192 -43.27 -15.44 8.46
C THR A 192 -41.97 -15.38 9.27
N THR A 193 -41.21 -16.48 9.33
CA THR A 193 -39.98 -16.63 10.15
C THR A 193 -38.70 -16.85 9.34
N GLY A 194 -38.81 -17.34 8.10
CA GLY A 194 -37.67 -17.73 7.27
C GLY A 194 -37.24 -19.19 7.49
N GLY A 195 -36.08 -19.57 6.95
CA GLY A 195 -35.55 -20.94 7.01
C GLY A 195 -34.04 -20.99 7.23
N ALA A 196 -33.53 -22.09 7.79
CA ALA A 196 -32.10 -22.24 8.09
C ALA A 196 -31.23 -22.38 6.82
N GLY A 197 -31.83 -22.80 5.70
CA GLY A 197 -31.18 -22.92 4.40
C GLY A 197 -31.12 -21.62 3.59
N VAL A 198 -31.75 -20.54 4.06
CA VAL A 198 -31.86 -19.27 3.34
C VAL A 198 -30.53 -18.53 3.25
N GLY A 199 -30.23 -17.97 2.08
CA GLY A 199 -29.05 -17.14 1.89
C GLY A 199 -27.73 -17.90 1.87
N LYS A 200 -27.75 -19.23 1.77
CA LYS A 200 -26.53 -20.06 1.69
C LYS A 200 -25.67 -19.73 0.46
N SER A 201 -26.29 -19.32 -0.65
CA SER A 201 -25.60 -18.93 -1.88
C SER A 201 -26.51 -18.10 -2.79
N ILE A 202 -25.93 -17.29 -3.66
CA ILE A 202 -26.70 -16.52 -4.66
C ILE A 202 -27.46 -17.46 -5.60
N ALA A 203 -26.88 -18.61 -5.94
CA ALA A 203 -27.55 -19.63 -6.76
C ALA A 203 -28.81 -20.19 -6.08
N ASN A 204 -28.77 -20.43 -4.76
CA ASN A 204 -29.94 -20.84 -3.99
C ASN A 204 -31.02 -19.75 -4.05
N ASP A 205 -30.65 -18.50 -3.81
CA ASP A 205 -31.60 -17.39 -3.78
C ASP A 205 -32.21 -17.10 -5.17
N LEU A 206 -31.45 -17.26 -6.25
CA LEU A 206 -31.96 -17.20 -7.63
C LEU A 206 -33.00 -18.31 -7.90
N LEU A 207 -32.75 -19.54 -7.44
CA LEU A 207 -33.74 -20.61 -7.55
C LEU A 207 -34.99 -20.28 -6.73
N CYS A 208 -34.84 -19.79 -5.52
CA CYS A 208 -35.95 -19.38 -4.66
C CYS A 208 -36.81 -18.28 -5.28
N LEU A 209 -36.18 -17.29 -5.91
CA LEU A 209 -36.86 -16.14 -6.51
C LEU A 209 -37.56 -16.45 -7.85
N CYS A 210 -37.10 -17.46 -8.60
CA CYS A 210 -37.53 -17.64 -10.00
C CYS A 210 -38.22 -18.97 -10.31
N THR A 211 -38.15 -19.96 -9.43
CA THR A 211 -38.74 -21.30 -9.68
C THR A 211 -40.11 -21.49 -9.00
N THR A 212 -40.95 -22.39 -9.50
CA THR A 212 -42.26 -22.74 -8.91
C THR A 212 -42.20 -24.07 -8.19
N SER A 213 -43.13 -24.30 -7.26
CA SER A 213 -43.35 -25.59 -6.60
C SER A 213 -44.26 -26.54 -7.40
N ALA A 214 -45.04 -26.01 -8.33
CA ALA A 214 -45.94 -26.76 -9.21
C ALA A 214 -45.44 -26.76 -10.67
N ALA A 215 -45.95 -27.73 -11.46
CA ALA A 215 -45.64 -27.85 -12.88
C ALA A 215 -46.16 -26.65 -13.68
N GLY A 216 -45.30 -26.09 -14.53
CA GLY A 216 -45.64 -24.96 -15.39
C GLY A 216 -44.41 -24.10 -15.71
N SER A 217 -44.54 -23.24 -16.72
CA SER A 217 -43.59 -22.16 -16.97
C SER A 217 -44.06 -20.88 -16.28
N ASN A 218 -43.14 -20.12 -15.69
CA ASN A 218 -43.45 -18.81 -15.09
C ASN A 218 -42.54 -17.73 -15.67
N GLN A 219 -42.96 -16.46 -15.54
CA GLN A 219 -42.25 -15.28 -16.04
C GLN A 219 -41.93 -14.29 -14.91
N VAL A 220 -41.76 -14.79 -13.67
CA VAL A 220 -41.61 -13.92 -12.49
C VAL A 220 -40.25 -13.19 -12.46
N CYS A 221 -39.26 -13.71 -13.20
CA CYS A 221 -37.88 -13.19 -13.27
C CYS A 221 -37.46 -12.69 -14.68
N GLY A 222 -38.29 -11.88 -15.37
CA GLY A 222 -37.83 -11.14 -16.56
C GLY A 222 -38.35 -11.64 -17.91
N GLY A 223 -39.66 -11.91 -18.03
CA GLY A 223 -40.42 -11.95 -19.28
C GLY A 223 -40.20 -13.19 -20.17
N THR A 224 -39.05 -13.85 -20.08
CA THR A 224 -38.81 -15.14 -20.74
C THR A 224 -39.29 -16.26 -19.85
N ALA A 225 -40.28 -17.02 -20.33
CA ALA A 225 -40.85 -18.11 -19.56
C ALA A 225 -39.80 -19.20 -19.30
N VAL A 226 -39.61 -19.56 -18.03
CA VAL A 226 -38.67 -20.61 -17.63
C VAL A 226 -39.47 -21.79 -17.06
N SER A 227 -39.20 -23.01 -17.54
CA SER A 227 -39.89 -24.24 -17.10
C SER A 227 -39.29 -24.78 -15.80
N THR A 228 -39.44 -24.01 -14.73
CA THR A 228 -38.71 -24.21 -13.48
C THR A 228 -39.57 -24.79 -12.37
N ASN A 229 -40.12 -25.98 -12.57
CA ASN A 229 -40.76 -26.74 -11.49
C ASN A 229 -39.69 -27.55 -10.73
N LEU A 230 -39.37 -27.16 -9.49
CA LEU A 230 -38.41 -27.89 -8.65
C LEU A 230 -38.87 -29.29 -8.25
N ALA A 231 -40.18 -29.56 -8.26
CA ALA A 231 -40.76 -30.87 -7.97
C ALA A 231 -40.78 -31.80 -9.21
N SER A 232 -40.23 -31.37 -10.36
CA SER A 232 -40.24 -32.15 -11.61
C SER A 232 -39.31 -33.37 -11.62
N GLY A 233 -38.51 -33.58 -10.57
CA GLY A 233 -37.47 -34.61 -10.52
C GLY A 233 -36.25 -34.29 -11.38
N ARG A 234 -36.23 -33.14 -12.07
CA ARG A 234 -35.06 -32.65 -12.80
C ARG A 234 -33.98 -32.19 -11.82
N PRO A 235 -32.68 -32.37 -12.16
CA PRO A 235 -31.59 -31.83 -11.36
C PRO A 235 -31.67 -30.30 -11.20
N GLN A 236 -31.44 -29.80 -9.99
CA GLN A 236 -31.54 -28.37 -9.64
C GLN A 236 -30.57 -27.49 -10.46
N ASN A 237 -29.43 -28.03 -10.87
CA ASN A 237 -28.48 -27.33 -11.74
C ASN A 237 -29.07 -26.98 -13.13
N THR A 238 -30.06 -27.75 -13.60
CA THR A 238 -30.74 -27.52 -14.87
C THR A 238 -31.65 -26.29 -14.73
N HIS A 239 -32.42 -26.22 -13.64
CA HIS A 239 -33.22 -25.03 -13.33
C HIS A 239 -32.35 -23.80 -13.13
N LEU A 240 -31.23 -23.92 -12.42
CA LEU A 240 -30.30 -22.81 -12.23
C LEU A 240 -29.73 -22.31 -13.56
N THR A 241 -29.38 -23.22 -14.48
CA THR A 241 -28.88 -22.87 -15.82
C THR A 241 -29.94 -22.09 -16.61
N GLU A 242 -31.18 -22.56 -16.61
CA GLU A 242 -32.28 -21.88 -17.29
C GLU A 242 -32.53 -20.47 -16.71
N VAL A 243 -32.52 -20.33 -15.38
CA VAL A 243 -32.65 -19.02 -14.69
C VAL A 243 -31.48 -18.10 -15.01
N THR A 244 -30.24 -18.58 -14.90
CA THR A 244 -29.03 -17.76 -15.05
C THR A 244 -28.72 -17.42 -16.51
N ASN A 245 -29.28 -18.13 -17.49
CA ASN A 245 -29.26 -17.71 -18.89
C ASN A 245 -29.87 -16.31 -19.08
N ASN A 246 -30.89 -15.96 -18.29
CA ASN A 246 -31.50 -14.63 -18.31
C ASN A 246 -30.65 -13.56 -17.60
N CYS A 247 -29.59 -13.94 -16.88
CA CYS A 247 -28.63 -13.00 -16.30
C CYS A 247 -27.53 -12.56 -17.28
N LYS A 248 -27.33 -13.28 -18.39
CA LYS A 248 -26.16 -13.11 -19.27
C LYS A 248 -26.14 -11.72 -19.90
N LYS A 249 -25.06 -10.99 -19.64
CA LYS A 249 -24.72 -9.72 -20.30
C LYS A 249 -23.35 -9.86 -20.97
N ASP A 250 -23.30 -10.60 -22.08
CA ASP A 250 -22.04 -11.03 -22.72
C ASP A 250 -21.06 -9.89 -23.04
N LYS A 251 -21.57 -8.67 -23.24
CA LYS A 251 -20.78 -7.48 -23.57
C LYS A 251 -20.38 -6.63 -22.36
N PHE A 252 -20.86 -6.93 -21.15
CA PHE A 252 -20.59 -6.15 -19.94
C PHE A 252 -19.83 -7.00 -18.92
N ARG A 253 -18.50 -6.85 -18.91
CA ARG A 253 -17.60 -7.51 -17.94
C ARG A 253 -16.77 -6.44 -17.22
N PRO A 254 -17.33 -5.81 -16.18
CA PRO A 254 -16.59 -4.83 -15.41
C PRO A 254 -15.39 -5.49 -14.72
N LYS A 255 -14.36 -4.68 -14.44
CA LYS A 255 -13.20 -5.14 -13.66
C LYS A 255 -13.62 -5.35 -12.22
N LEU A 256 -13.13 -6.43 -11.63
CA LEU A 256 -13.38 -6.72 -10.23
C LEU A 256 -12.68 -5.67 -9.35
N THR A 257 -13.46 -5.03 -8.48
CA THR A 257 -13.02 -4.00 -7.53
C THR A 257 -13.82 -4.14 -6.23
N PRO A 258 -13.28 -3.70 -5.07
CA PRO A 258 -14.04 -3.65 -3.82
C PRO A 258 -15.38 -2.93 -3.97
N GLU A 259 -15.39 -1.80 -4.68
CA GLU A 259 -16.56 -0.95 -4.88
C GLU A 259 -17.63 -1.64 -5.72
N LEU A 260 -17.23 -2.38 -6.77
CA LEU A 260 -18.17 -3.15 -7.59
C LEU A 260 -18.86 -4.25 -6.76
N ILE A 261 -18.11 -4.95 -5.89
CA ILE A 261 -18.67 -5.98 -5.02
C ILE A 261 -19.66 -5.36 -4.04
N GLN A 262 -19.27 -4.28 -3.37
CA GLN A 262 -20.14 -3.55 -2.44
C GLN A 262 -21.40 -3.01 -3.13
N ALA A 263 -21.27 -2.46 -4.34
CA ALA A 263 -22.40 -1.99 -5.13
C ALA A 263 -23.39 -3.13 -5.44
N ALA A 264 -22.89 -4.33 -5.79
CA ALA A 264 -23.75 -5.48 -6.02
C ALA A 264 -24.49 -5.91 -4.75
N ILE A 265 -23.81 -5.93 -3.59
CA ILE A 265 -24.44 -6.24 -2.29
C ILE A 265 -25.55 -5.23 -1.99
N HIS A 266 -25.23 -3.93 -2.04
CA HIS A 266 -26.20 -2.88 -1.72
C HIS A 266 -27.38 -2.85 -2.69
N THR A 267 -27.17 -3.19 -3.97
CA THR A 267 -28.24 -3.32 -4.96
C THR A 267 -29.23 -4.42 -4.56
N VAL A 268 -28.76 -5.55 -4.03
CA VAL A 268 -29.64 -6.60 -3.52
C VAL A 268 -30.30 -6.19 -2.20
N MET A 269 -29.56 -5.59 -1.27
CA MET A 269 -30.10 -5.13 0.01
C MET A 269 -31.25 -4.13 -0.20
N ALA A 270 -31.14 -3.23 -1.18
CA ALA A 270 -32.19 -2.28 -1.52
C ALA A 270 -33.48 -2.93 -2.04
N GLN A 271 -33.43 -4.19 -2.49
CA GLN A 271 -34.59 -4.95 -2.94
C GLN A 271 -35.23 -5.80 -1.83
N ILE A 272 -34.54 -6.00 -0.70
CA ILE A 272 -35.11 -6.68 0.47
C ILE A 272 -36.19 -5.77 1.06
N GLY A 273 -37.42 -6.28 1.13
CA GLY A 273 -38.59 -5.56 1.61
C GLY A 273 -39.22 -4.60 0.61
N ALA A 274 -38.68 -4.50 -0.61
CA ALA A 274 -39.18 -3.56 -1.62
C ALA A 274 -40.54 -3.97 -2.22
N ASN A 275 -40.92 -5.25 -2.11
CA ASN A 275 -42.20 -5.78 -2.62
C ASN A 275 -43.02 -6.43 -1.49
N PRO A 276 -43.76 -5.65 -0.68
CA PRO A 276 -44.47 -6.16 0.49
C PRO A 276 -45.70 -7.01 0.15
N GLY A 277 -46.10 -7.10 -1.13
CA GLY A 277 -47.34 -7.76 -1.54
C GLY A 277 -48.54 -7.16 -0.81
N THR A 278 -49.36 -8.01 -0.20
CA THR A 278 -50.50 -7.61 0.65
C THR A 278 -50.19 -7.73 2.15
N GLN A 279 -48.95 -8.09 2.52
CA GLN A 279 -48.59 -8.38 3.91
C GLN A 279 -48.23 -7.12 4.70
N SER A 280 -48.62 -7.09 5.97
CA SER A 280 -48.39 -5.95 6.87
C SER A 280 -47.91 -6.34 8.28
N ASP A 281 -47.54 -7.60 8.50
CA ASP A 281 -47.17 -8.15 9.83
C ASP A 281 -45.70 -7.88 10.23
N GLY A 282 -44.97 -7.12 9.40
CA GLY A 282 -43.59 -6.71 9.61
C GLY A 282 -42.55 -7.71 9.06
N HIS A 283 -42.91 -8.95 8.71
CA HIS A 283 -41.92 -9.87 8.14
C HIS A 283 -41.51 -9.46 6.71
N GLN A 284 -42.38 -8.75 6.00
CA GLN A 284 -42.17 -8.35 4.61
C GLN A 284 -40.88 -7.55 4.42
N MET A 285 -40.43 -6.79 5.44
CA MET A 285 -39.18 -6.01 5.36
C MET A 285 -37.90 -6.84 5.28
N TYR A 286 -38.00 -8.16 5.44
CA TYR A 286 -36.89 -9.12 5.33
C TYR A 286 -37.01 -10.04 4.12
N VAL A 287 -38.01 -9.82 3.26
CA VAL A 287 -38.28 -10.69 2.11
C VAL A 287 -37.75 -10.06 0.83
N LEU A 288 -36.97 -10.82 0.06
CA LEU A 288 -36.60 -10.47 -1.30
C LEU A 288 -37.61 -11.09 -2.27
N GLY A 289 -38.21 -10.26 -3.12
CA GLY A 289 -39.37 -10.64 -3.93
C GLY A 289 -40.69 -10.42 -3.19
N LYS A 290 -41.79 -10.92 -3.76
CA LYS A 290 -43.14 -10.68 -3.24
C LYS A 290 -43.39 -11.41 -1.92
N ALA A 291 -43.75 -10.67 -0.87
CA ALA A 291 -44.06 -11.24 0.43
C ALA A 291 -45.49 -11.81 0.54
N THR A 292 -45.64 -12.95 1.22
CA THR A 292 -46.91 -13.65 1.47
C THR A 292 -46.93 -14.24 2.89
N GLY A 293 -48.12 -14.45 3.47
CA GLY A 293 -48.23 -15.00 4.84
C GLY A 293 -47.81 -16.48 4.95
N SER A 294 -47.92 -17.22 3.86
CA SER A 294 -47.43 -18.60 3.67
C SER A 294 -45.91 -18.68 3.51
N GLY A 295 -45.24 -17.55 3.23
CA GLY A 295 -43.81 -17.45 2.95
C GLY A 295 -43.42 -17.98 1.57
N CYS A 296 -42.14 -18.26 1.39
CA CYS A 296 -41.55 -18.50 0.08
C CYS A 296 -41.65 -19.97 -0.36
N THR A 297 -42.88 -20.47 -0.54
CA THR A 297 -43.11 -21.87 -0.93
C THR A 297 -42.94 -22.11 -2.43
N GLY A 298 -43.01 -21.06 -3.25
CA GLY A 298 -43.00 -21.13 -4.71
C GLY A 298 -44.34 -21.48 -5.36
N ALA A 299 -45.44 -21.49 -4.61
CA ALA A 299 -46.80 -21.43 -5.15
C ALA A 299 -47.08 -20.07 -5.82
N ASP A 300 -48.30 -19.84 -6.31
CA ASP A 300 -48.66 -18.62 -7.02
C ASP A 300 -48.33 -17.37 -6.20
N ASN A 301 -47.43 -16.52 -6.70
CA ASN A 301 -46.94 -15.31 -6.04
C ASN A 301 -46.05 -15.52 -4.79
N GLU A 302 -45.55 -16.73 -4.57
CA GLU A 302 -44.72 -17.10 -3.41
C GLU A 302 -43.26 -17.41 -3.78
N GLN A 303 -42.80 -16.93 -4.94
CA GLN A 303 -41.40 -16.97 -5.33
C GLN A 303 -40.67 -15.80 -4.66
N CYS A 304 -39.97 -16.10 -3.58
CA CYS A 304 -39.25 -15.10 -2.79
C CYS A 304 -38.11 -15.74 -2.00
N VAL A 305 -37.38 -14.93 -1.24
CA VAL A 305 -36.39 -15.36 -0.25
C VAL A 305 -36.68 -14.65 1.07
N ASN A 306 -36.99 -15.39 2.14
CA ASN A 306 -37.31 -14.83 3.45
C ASN A 306 -36.10 -14.86 4.39
N TYR A 307 -35.36 -13.76 4.45
CA TYR A 307 -34.14 -13.61 5.26
C TYR A 307 -34.39 -13.30 6.74
N LYS A 308 -35.63 -13.33 7.23
CA LYS A 308 -35.93 -12.87 8.59
C LYS A 308 -35.12 -13.62 9.66
N GLY A 309 -34.95 -14.93 9.51
CA GLY A 309 -34.13 -15.74 10.42
C GLY A 309 -32.64 -15.35 10.41
N GLN A 310 -32.13 -14.87 9.27
CA GLN A 310 -30.75 -14.41 9.12
C GLN A 310 -30.53 -12.97 9.63
N LEU A 311 -31.55 -12.11 9.52
CA LEU A 311 -31.44 -10.67 9.77
C LEU A 311 -32.02 -10.20 11.11
N THR A 312 -32.58 -11.11 11.92
CA THR A 312 -33.19 -10.77 13.21
C THR A 312 -32.71 -11.67 14.35
N GLY A 313 -32.96 -11.24 15.59
CA GLY A 313 -32.64 -12.03 16.78
C GLY A 313 -31.15 -12.36 16.85
N SER A 314 -30.82 -13.65 16.92
CA SER A 314 -29.45 -14.17 16.95
C SER A 314 -28.91 -14.56 15.57
N GLY A 315 -29.53 -14.09 14.48
CA GLY A 315 -29.04 -14.32 13.12
C GLY A 315 -27.69 -13.63 12.86
N ASN A 316 -26.82 -14.26 12.08
CA ASN A 316 -25.46 -13.78 11.78
C ASN A 316 -25.37 -13.04 10.43
N GLY A 317 -26.49 -12.55 9.91
CA GLY A 317 -26.58 -11.99 8.56
C GLY A 317 -26.75 -13.05 7.48
N VAL A 318 -26.90 -12.57 6.23
CA VAL A 318 -27.10 -13.42 5.05
C VAL A 318 -25.74 -14.01 4.62
N PRO A 319 -25.56 -15.35 4.64
CA PRO A 319 -24.24 -15.96 4.48
C PRO A 319 -23.48 -15.56 3.21
N TRP A 320 -24.13 -15.55 2.04
CA TRP A 320 -23.44 -15.16 0.81
C TRP A 320 -23.10 -13.66 0.78
N MET A 321 -23.90 -12.79 1.41
CA MET A 321 -23.60 -11.36 1.51
C MET A 321 -22.37 -11.13 2.37
N THR A 322 -22.30 -11.79 3.53
CA THR A 322 -21.10 -11.78 4.39
C THR A 322 -19.86 -12.20 3.60
N LYS A 323 -19.98 -13.28 2.82
CA LYS A 323 -18.87 -13.77 1.98
C LYS A 323 -18.46 -12.80 0.86
N MET A 324 -19.40 -12.06 0.28
CA MET A 324 -19.11 -10.98 -0.66
C MET A 324 -18.43 -9.77 0.02
N PHE A 325 -18.82 -9.42 1.25
CA PHE A 325 -18.11 -8.39 2.03
C PHE A 325 -16.66 -8.82 2.32
N GLU A 326 -16.43 -10.07 2.73
CA GLU A 326 -15.07 -10.64 2.89
C GLU A 326 -14.26 -10.52 1.59
N ALA A 327 -14.85 -10.81 0.43
CA ALA A 327 -14.18 -10.66 -0.86
C ALA A 327 -13.79 -9.20 -1.16
N ALA A 328 -14.66 -8.24 -0.84
CA ALA A 328 -14.37 -6.83 -0.99
C ALA A 328 -13.22 -6.38 -0.07
N GLU A 329 -13.23 -6.81 1.20
CA GLU A 329 -12.16 -6.53 2.16
C GLU A 329 -10.83 -7.16 1.74
N THR A 330 -10.85 -8.40 1.24
CA THR A 330 -9.66 -9.07 0.70
C THR A 330 -9.06 -8.24 -0.46
N LEU A 331 -9.86 -7.77 -1.41
CA LEU A 331 -9.37 -6.91 -2.51
C LEU A 331 -8.86 -5.55 -2.02
N GLN A 332 -9.50 -4.97 -1.00
CA GLN A 332 -9.06 -3.71 -0.40
C GLN A 332 -7.67 -3.88 0.25
N ALA A 333 -7.46 -4.96 1.00
CA ALA A 333 -6.16 -5.30 1.59
C ALA A 333 -5.09 -5.51 0.50
N GLY A 334 -5.42 -6.21 -0.60
CA GLY A 334 -4.53 -6.37 -1.74
C GLY A 334 -4.16 -5.04 -2.42
N SER A 335 -5.10 -4.10 -2.48
CA SER A 335 -4.87 -2.75 -3.01
C SER A 335 -3.98 -1.91 -2.09
N SER A 336 -4.09 -2.07 -0.77
CA SER A 336 -3.15 -1.44 0.17
C SER A 336 -1.74 -2.02 0.01
N ALA A 337 -1.62 -3.35 -0.09
CA ALA A 337 -0.33 -4.02 -0.30
C ALA A 337 0.36 -3.57 -1.61
N ILE A 338 -0.39 -3.39 -2.70
CA ILE A 338 0.21 -2.88 -3.96
C ILE A 338 0.75 -1.45 -3.81
N SER A 339 0.03 -0.59 -3.08
CA SER A 339 0.43 0.80 -2.85
C SER A 339 1.73 0.88 -2.04
N GLU A 340 1.84 0.02 -1.03
CA GLU A 340 3.05 -0.11 -0.22
C GLU A 340 4.22 -0.64 -1.05
N ALA A 341 4.02 -1.70 -1.84
CA ALA A 341 5.02 -2.24 -2.75
C ALA A 341 5.54 -1.17 -3.73
N ARG A 342 4.66 -0.33 -4.31
CA ARG A 342 5.08 0.77 -5.20
C ARG A 342 5.86 1.86 -4.48
N THR A 343 5.59 2.08 -3.20
CA THR A 343 6.33 3.04 -2.39
C THR A 343 7.72 2.52 -2.08
N LEU A 344 7.83 1.24 -1.72
CA LEU A 344 9.10 0.56 -1.50
C LEU A 344 9.94 0.46 -2.78
N GLN A 345 9.31 0.18 -3.93
CA GLN A 345 9.96 0.21 -5.23
C GLN A 345 10.67 1.56 -5.46
N ARG A 346 9.93 2.67 -5.34
CA ARG A 346 10.50 4.02 -5.52
C ARG A 346 11.59 4.33 -4.50
N HIS A 347 11.45 3.84 -3.28
CA HIS A 347 12.48 4.01 -2.26
C HIS A 347 13.78 3.29 -2.65
N ILE A 348 13.70 2.05 -3.10
CA ILE A 348 14.87 1.28 -3.58
C ILE A 348 15.50 1.95 -4.81
N GLU A 349 14.71 2.43 -5.76
CA GLU A 349 15.18 3.17 -6.93
C GLU A 349 15.93 4.46 -6.53
N ASN A 350 15.44 5.19 -5.53
CA ASN A 350 16.10 6.38 -5.00
C ASN A 350 17.43 6.05 -4.30
N LEU A 351 17.47 4.95 -3.53
CA LEU A 351 18.72 4.45 -2.93
C LEU A 351 19.73 4.07 -4.01
N ALA A 352 19.29 3.42 -5.09
CA ALA A 352 20.14 3.09 -6.23
C ALA A 352 20.65 4.34 -6.95
N ALA A 353 19.83 5.39 -7.09
CA ALA A 353 20.26 6.67 -7.66
C ALA A 353 21.31 7.37 -6.77
N ALA A 354 21.12 7.37 -5.45
CA ALA A 354 22.09 7.92 -4.50
C ALA A 354 23.42 7.14 -4.52
N ALA A 355 23.35 5.81 -4.56
CA ALA A 355 24.51 4.94 -4.75
C ALA A 355 25.24 5.24 -6.06
N ARG A 356 24.49 5.53 -7.14
CA ARG A 356 25.07 5.88 -8.43
C ARG A 356 25.78 7.23 -8.41
N ALA A 357 25.27 8.20 -7.66
CA ALA A 357 25.96 9.48 -7.46
C ALA A 357 27.29 9.29 -6.72
N ALA A 358 27.30 8.52 -5.63
CA ALA A 358 28.54 8.20 -4.90
C ALA A 358 29.55 7.46 -5.78
N TYR A 359 29.10 6.53 -6.62
CA TYR A 359 29.94 5.86 -7.60
C TYR A 359 30.55 6.84 -8.62
N PHE A 360 29.77 7.81 -9.14
CA PHE A 360 30.30 8.81 -10.07
C PHE A 360 31.36 9.72 -9.44
N GLU A 361 31.22 10.05 -8.15
CA GLU A 361 32.26 10.75 -7.39
C GLU A 361 33.56 9.92 -7.33
N ALA A 362 33.46 8.62 -7.05
CA ALA A 362 34.62 7.72 -7.01
C ALA A 362 35.29 7.50 -8.38
N MET A 363 34.52 7.55 -9.47
CA MET A 363 35.06 7.43 -10.84
C MET A 363 35.79 8.68 -11.31
N ASN A 364 35.51 9.84 -10.71
CA ASN A 364 36.13 11.12 -11.02
C ASN A 364 36.79 11.67 -9.74
N PRO A 365 37.79 10.97 -9.19
CA PRO A 365 38.41 11.36 -7.93
C PRO A 365 38.95 12.78 -8.08
N ARG A 366 38.72 13.60 -7.04
CA ARG A 366 39.23 14.96 -7.06
C ARG A 366 40.76 14.89 -7.20
N PRO A 367 41.38 15.76 -8.02
CA PRO A 367 42.82 15.87 -8.00
C PRO A 367 43.22 16.08 -6.55
N ALA A 368 44.19 15.29 -6.06
CA ALA A 368 44.79 15.56 -4.77
C ALA A 368 45.20 17.03 -4.81
N THR A 369 44.54 17.87 -4.01
CA THR A 369 45.08 19.20 -3.74
C THR A 369 46.52 18.93 -3.33
N PRO A 370 47.53 19.48 -4.01
CA PRO A 370 48.90 19.31 -3.57
C PRO A 370 48.87 19.63 -2.08
N ALA A 371 49.29 18.68 -1.25
CA ALA A 371 49.77 19.07 0.06
C ALA A 371 50.80 20.14 -0.27
N THR A 372 50.48 21.40 0.03
CA THR A 372 51.47 22.47 -0.03
C THR A 372 52.65 21.89 0.71
N THR A 373 53.72 21.60 -0.02
CA THR A 373 54.97 21.18 0.56
C THR A 373 55.35 22.42 1.35
N THR A 374 55.02 22.43 2.64
CA THR A 374 55.63 23.34 3.58
C THR A 374 57.10 22.97 3.50
N GLY A 375 57.83 23.72 2.67
CA GLY A 375 59.26 23.79 2.73
C GLY A 375 59.62 23.92 4.20
N THR A 376 60.50 23.03 4.64
CA THR A 376 61.25 23.04 5.89
C THR A 376 60.72 24.04 6.92
N ARG A 377 59.84 23.55 7.79
CA ARG A 377 59.45 24.21 9.05
C ARG A 377 60.71 24.67 9.80
N PRO A 378 60.95 25.97 10.00
CA PRO A 378 61.61 26.41 11.22
C PRO A 378 60.60 26.15 12.34
N THR A 379 60.98 25.34 13.32
CA THR A 379 60.25 25.21 14.58
C THR A 379 59.95 26.59 15.17
N THR A 380 58.69 26.88 15.49
CA THR A 380 58.31 27.69 16.65
C THR A 380 56.88 27.35 17.05
N ALA A 381 56.67 27.32 18.35
CA ALA A 381 55.47 26.89 19.05
C ALA A 381 54.37 27.97 19.02
N ASP A 382 53.20 27.60 19.55
CA ASP A 382 52.09 28.45 19.96
C ASP A 382 52.48 29.87 20.35
N ASP A 383 51.67 30.88 20.00
CA ASP A 383 51.41 31.98 20.92
C ASP A 383 50.17 32.81 20.52
N LYS A 384 49.29 33.00 21.51
CA LYS A 384 48.35 34.13 21.54
C LYS A 384 49.17 35.41 21.43
N THR A 385 48.81 36.31 20.51
CA THR A 385 49.48 37.60 20.40
C THR A 385 49.26 38.43 21.67
N ASP A 386 50.25 38.44 22.57
CA ASP A 386 50.24 39.24 23.79
C ASP A 386 50.72 40.67 23.49
N CYS A 387 49.79 41.62 23.38
CA CYS A 387 50.08 43.04 23.16
C CYS A 387 50.82 43.71 24.34
N SER A 388 50.93 43.03 25.49
CA SER A 388 51.54 43.54 26.72
C SER A 388 53.06 43.79 26.62
N THR A 389 53.71 43.27 25.58
CA THR A 389 55.16 43.40 25.37
C THR A 389 55.57 44.70 24.67
N GLN A 390 54.62 45.47 24.12
CA GLN A 390 54.89 46.69 23.35
C GLN A 390 54.71 47.94 24.24
N GLN A 391 55.82 48.50 24.71
CA GLN A 391 55.82 49.54 25.77
C GLN A 391 55.75 51.00 25.27
N THR A 392 55.73 51.26 23.95
CA THR A 392 55.70 52.63 23.40
C THR A 392 54.68 52.78 22.28
N ASN A 393 54.14 53.99 22.08
CA ASN A 393 53.16 54.28 21.01
C ASN A 393 53.71 53.92 19.62
N THR A 394 54.99 54.24 19.35
CA THR A 394 55.65 53.97 18.05
C THR A 394 55.87 52.49 17.75
N THR A 395 55.96 51.64 18.78
CA THR A 395 56.10 50.19 18.61
C THR A 395 54.77 49.45 18.65
N CYS A 396 53.68 50.11 19.07
CA CYS A 396 52.32 49.57 19.12
C CYS A 396 51.68 49.49 17.73
N LYS A 397 51.75 48.32 17.07
CA LYS A 397 51.24 48.12 15.70
C LYS A 397 50.05 47.13 15.66
N PRO A 398 49.14 47.24 14.66
CA PRO A 398 48.04 46.30 14.48
C PRO A 398 48.54 44.83 14.47
N PRO A 399 47.87 43.91 15.17
CA PRO A 399 46.50 44.00 15.70
C PRO A 399 46.35 44.71 17.07
N CYS A 400 47.37 45.36 17.61
CA CYS A 400 47.31 46.11 18.87
C CYS A 400 47.14 47.63 18.64
N LYS A 401 46.44 48.33 19.54
CA LYS A 401 46.13 49.76 19.54
C LYS A 401 46.61 50.43 20.84
N TRP A 402 47.16 51.64 20.73
CA TRP A 402 47.67 52.42 21.84
C TRP A 402 46.58 53.26 22.51
N GLU A 403 46.42 53.12 23.83
CA GLU A 403 45.53 53.93 24.66
C GLU A 403 46.35 54.87 25.55
N ALA A 404 46.16 56.18 25.43
CA ALA A 404 46.84 57.18 26.25
C ALA A 404 46.04 57.53 27.52
N LYS A 405 46.71 57.58 28.68
CA LYS A 405 46.15 58.10 29.94
C LYS A 405 47.16 59.02 30.64
N GLY A 406 46.99 60.33 30.46
CA GLY A 406 47.95 61.32 30.98
C GLY A 406 49.30 61.23 30.28
N ASN A 407 50.42 61.39 31.00
CA ASN A 407 51.76 61.40 30.42
C ASN A 407 52.35 59.99 30.14
N SER A 408 51.55 58.92 30.23
CA SER A 408 51.91 57.57 29.80
C SER A 408 50.72 56.82 29.17
N GLY A 409 50.99 55.83 28.33
CA GLY A 409 49.95 55.04 27.65
C GLY A 409 50.31 53.54 27.62
N THR A 410 49.37 52.70 27.18
CA THR A 410 49.55 51.23 27.10
C THR A 410 48.99 50.68 25.78
N CYS A 411 49.67 49.67 25.23
CA CYS A 411 49.28 48.99 23.99
C CYS A 411 48.39 47.78 24.31
N LYS A 412 47.19 47.70 23.72
CA LYS A 412 46.23 46.60 23.94
C LYS A 412 45.71 46.05 22.61
N LEU A 413 45.18 44.84 22.59
CA LEU A 413 44.63 44.23 21.38
C LEU A 413 43.40 45.00 20.88
N ASP A 414 43.34 45.30 19.58
CA ASP A 414 42.21 46.00 18.95
C ASP A 414 41.11 44.99 18.57
N GLU A 415 40.06 44.96 19.37
CA GLU A 415 38.92 44.04 19.20
C GLU A 415 38.17 44.24 17.86
N THR A 416 38.34 45.38 17.19
CA THR A 416 37.69 45.66 15.90
C THR A 416 38.41 45.04 14.69
N GLN A 417 39.65 44.57 14.86
CA GLN A 417 40.44 43.90 13.81
C GLN A 417 40.33 42.37 13.87
N VAL A 418 40.03 41.81 15.04
CA VAL A 418 39.80 40.36 15.23
C VAL A 418 38.56 39.89 14.46
N THR A 419 37.59 40.76 14.23
CA THR A 419 36.33 40.44 13.53
C THR A 419 36.42 40.46 12.00
N LYS A 420 37.52 40.93 11.39
CA LYS A 420 37.65 41.01 9.92
C LYS A 420 38.39 39.84 9.27
N GLN A 421 39.13 39.03 10.01
CA GLN A 421 39.83 37.85 9.46
C GLN A 421 39.02 36.54 9.51
N ALA A 422 37.85 36.51 10.15
CA ALA A 422 37.04 35.30 10.27
C ALA A 422 36.08 35.04 9.07
N LYS A 423 36.16 35.81 7.98
CA LYS A 423 35.17 35.74 6.88
C LYS A 423 35.66 35.17 5.55
N GLU A 424 36.93 34.84 5.39
CA GLU A 424 37.38 34.15 4.18
C GLU A 424 38.26 32.95 4.53
N VAL A 425 37.88 31.80 3.95
CA VAL A 425 38.57 30.50 3.90
C VAL A 425 38.23 29.49 5.01
N GLY A 426 37.42 28.47 4.63
CA GLY A 426 37.72 27.07 4.99
C GLY A 426 36.76 26.28 5.89
N THR A 427 35.75 25.66 5.26
CA THR A 427 35.26 24.25 5.38
C THR A 427 35.02 23.53 6.74
N LYS A 428 33.81 22.91 6.85
CA LYS A 428 33.40 21.57 7.39
C LYS A 428 34.26 20.94 8.52
N GLU A 429 33.74 20.32 9.59
CA GLU A 429 32.54 19.50 9.76
C GLU A 429 32.27 19.28 11.27
N ASP A 430 31.01 18.96 11.59
CA ASP A 430 30.47 18.35 12.81
C ASP A 430 30.32 19.10 14.16
N ALA A 431 29.18 18.78 14.78
CA ALA A 431 28.65 19.21 16.08
C ALA A 431 28.07 20.63 16.17
N LYS A 432 26.80 20.81 15.76
CA LYS A 432 25.78 21.66 16.43
C LYS A 432 24.47 21.72 15.62
N LYS A 433 23.59 20.74 15.81
CA LYS A 433 22.16 20.88 15.50
C LYS A 433 21.39 20.98 16.82
N ASP A 434 21.51 22.12 17.50
CA ASP A 434 20.66 22.44 18.66
C ASP A 434 20.52 23.96 18.94
N GLU A 435 21.00 24.86 18.07
CA GLU A 435 21.20 26.27 18.42
C GLU A 435 20.48 27.32 17.56
N LYS A 436 19.56 26.97 16.65
CA LYS A 436 18.99 27.98 15.73
C LYS A 436 17.92 28.91 16.36
N CYS A 437 17.27 28.50 17.46
CA CYS A 437 16.12 29.21 18.04
C CYS A 437 16.28 29.64 19.52
N LYS A 438 17.41 29.32 20.18
CA LYS A 438 17.58 29.53 21.63
C LYS A 438 17.87 31.01 21.96
N GLY A 439 17.15 31.60 22.92
CA GLY A 439 17.42 32.94 23.47
C GLY A 439 16.69 34.13 22.81
N LYS A 440 15.81 33.89 21.83
CA LYS A 440 15.02 34.95 21.19
C LYS A 440 13.74 35.24 21.99
N GLU A 441 13.36 36.50 22.12
CA GLU A 441 12.08 36.91 22.72
C GLU A 441 10.91 36.67 21.75
N GLU A 442 9.67 36.66 22.25
CA GLU A 442 8.46 36.29 21.49
C GLU A 442 8.32 37.02 20.14
N LYS A 443 8.69 38.31 20.10
CA LYS A 443 8.59 39.14 18.89
C LYS A 443 9.60 38.78 17.81
N GLU A 444 10.71 38.12 18.17
CA GLU A 444 11.80 37.73 17.27
C GLU A 444 11.73 36.24 16.86
N CYS A 445 10.79 35.48 17.43
CA CYS A 445 10.54 34.08 17.09
C CYS A 445 9.66 33.92 15.84
N LYS A 446 10.01 34.60 14.73
CA LYS A 446 9.24 34.61 13.46
C LYS A 446 9.86 33.82 12.31
N SER A 447 10.95 33.10 12.56
CA SER A 447 11.58 32.24 11.55
C SER A 447 10.68 31.03 11.26
N PRO A 448 10.51 30.59 10.00
CA PRO A 448 9.70 29.42 9.65
C PRO A 448 10.17 28.11 10.34
N ASP A 449 11.42 28.07 10.80
CA ASP A 449 12.01 26.93 11.52
C ASP A 449 11.83 27.00 13.06
N CYS A 450 11.21 28.05 13.61
CA CYS A 450 11.09 28.25 15.06
C CYS A 450 9.63 28.47 15.49
N LYS A 451 9.24 27.95 16.66
CA LYS A 451 7.90 28.14 17.27
C LYS A 451 8.01 28.58 18.72
N TRP A 452 7.18 29.53 19.12
CA TRP A 452 7.06 30.02 20.51
C TRP A 452 6.11 29.13 21.32
N GLU A 453 6.62 28.41 22.32
CA GLU A 453 5.81 27.60 23.26
C GLU A 453 6.49 27.53 24.64
N ASN A 454 5.69 27.65 25.72
CA ASN A 454 6.15 27.68 27.12
C ASN A 454 7.18 28.79 27.43
N ASN A 455 6.89 30.03 27.04
CA ASN A 455 7.76 31.20 27.25
C ASN A 455 9.18 31.06 26.67
N ALA A 456 9.36 30.22 25.65
CA ALA A 456 10.64 30.01 24.99
C ALA A 456 10.47 29.73 23.48
N CYS A 457 11.39 30.25 22.67
CA CYS A 457 11.46 29.98 21.24
C CYS A 457 12.21 28.65 21.01
N LYS A 458 11.58 27.69 20.33
CA LYS A 458 12.12 26.33 20.10
C LYS A 458 12.16 26.00 18.62
N ASP A 459 13.10 25.14 18.24
CA ASP A 459 13.27 24.68 16.86
C ASP A 459 12.17 23.66 16.50
N PHE A 460 11.49 23.88 15.37
CA PHE A 460 10.34 23.08 14.93
C PHE A 460 10.73 21.61 14.73
N SER A 461 11.98 21.36 14.34
CA SER A 461 12.56 20.01 14.19
C SER A 461 12.58 19.21 15.51
N SER A 462 12.86 19.88 16.63
CA SER A 462 12.86 19.26 17.97
C SER A 462 11.44 18.89 18.45
N ILE A 463 10.43 19.64 18.00
CA ILE A 463 9.01 19.42 18.34
C ILE A 463 8.46 18.25 17.53
N LEU A 464 8.82 18.14 16.24
CA LEU A 464 8.41 17.04 15.38
C LEU A 464 8.95 15.70 15.91
N ASN A 465 10.24 15.63 16.26
CA ASN A 465 10.85 14.41 16.81
C ASN A 465 10.20 13.96 18.12
N LYS A 466 9.84 14.89 19.03
CA LYS A 466 9.15 14.54 20.28
C LYS A 466 7.71 14.10 20.08
N LYS A 467 6.97 14.71 19.15
CA LYS A 467 5.59 14.26 18.82
C LYS A 467 5.59 12.91 18.13
N ILE A 468 6.57 12.65 17.26
CA ILE A 468 6.73 11.33 16.61
C ILE A 468 7.09 10.26 17.65
N LEU A 469 7.99 10.55 18.60
CA LEU A 469 8.34 9.66 19.72
C LEU A 469 7.15 9.35 20.65
N LEU A 470 6.28 10.34 20.91
CA LEU A 470 5.09 10.13 21.75
C LEU A 470 3.99 9.34 21.01
N ILE A 471 3.85 9.49 19.69
CA ILE A 471 2.90 8.70 18.91
C ILE A 471 3.37 7.23 18.83
N THR A 472 4.68 6.97 18.71
CA THR A 472 5.20 5.60 18.73
C THR A 472 5.04 4.90 20.08
N ALA A 473 5.06 5.63 21.19
CA ALA A 473 4.85 5.05 22.52
C ALA A 473 3.38 4.65 22.78
N VAL A 474 2.41 5.41 22.26
CA VAL A 474 0.97 5.11 22.45
C VAL A 474 0.52 3.93 21.57
N PHE A 475 1.13 3.74 20.40
CA PHE A 475 0.80 2.59 19.53
C PHE A 475 1.35 1.24 20.01
N VAL A 476 2.43 1.24 20.81
CA VAL A 476 2.97 0.00 21.40
C VAL A 476 2.16 -0.43 22.65
N SER A 477 1.52 0.50 23.36
CA SER A 477 0.71 0.18 24.54
C SER A 477 -0.74 -0.26 24.24
N LEU A 478 -1.22 -0.10 23.00
CA LEU A 478 -2.58 -0.51 22.59
C LEU A 478 -2.65 -1.93 22.03
N ILE A 479 -1.51 -2.55 21.71
CA ILE A 479 -1.45 -3.92 21.15
C ILE A 479 -1.46 -5.00 22.26
N GLU A 480 -1.14 -4.66 23.51
CA GLU A 480 -1.18 -5.61 24.64
C GLU A 480 -2.53 -5.67 25.38
N PHE A 481 -3.58 -5.00 24.89
CA PHE A 481 -4.93 -5.05 25.49
C PHE A 481 -5.96 -5.88 24.70
N TRP A 482 -5.52 -6.64 23.70
CA TRP A 482 -6.35 -7.61 22.97
C TRP A 482 -5.68 -8.98 22.89
N HIS A 483 -5.47 -9.62 24.05
CA HIS A 483 -5.49 -11.08 24.19
C HIS A 483 -6.28 -11.44 25.46
#